data_AF-A0A8J5ZBZ8-F1
#
_entry.id   AF-A0A8J5ZBZ8-F1
#
_cell.length_a   1.000
_cell.length_b   1.000
_cell.length_c   1.000
_cell.angle_alpha   90.00
_cell.angle_beta   90.00
_cell.angle_gamma   90.00
#
_symmetry.space_group_name_H-M   'P 1'
#
loop_
_entity.id
_entity.type
_entity.pdbx_description
1 polymer ?
#
loop_
_entity_poly.entity_id
_entity_poly.type
_entity_poly.pdbx_seq_one_letter_code
_entity_poly.pdbx_strand_id
1 'polypeptide(L)'
;PKEDEFRREYRAGRAGRDRTGPGKGGEKVGGAREKNLEGILVLEFSSSTANTSDTPQTRRLACLSTRNSSGARLYAGCPRAGNSGHVGPAETPSQRGGPGRVQEETSTLGAGIAMAEALQNQLPWLENVWLWVTFLGDPKSLFLFYFPAAYYASRRVGIAVLWISLITEWLNLIFKWFLFGDRPFWWVHESGYYSQSPAQVHQFPSSCETGPGSPSGHCMVTGAALWPIMTTLSSQVATRAHSHWVKAIPSLAYCTFLLAVGLSRIFLLAHFPHQVLGGLITGAVLGWLMSPRVPMERELSFYGLTSLALLLGASLIYWTLFTLGFDLSWSINLASKWCERPEWVHVDSRPFASLSRDSGAALGLGIALHSPCYAQIRRAYLGNGQKITCFVLAMGLLAPLDWLGHPPQISLFYIFNFLKYTLWPCLVLALVPWVVHMFSAQEAPPIRSS
;
A
#
# COMPACT_ATOMS: atom_id res chain seq x y z
N PRO A 1 4.35 36.39 36.35
CA PRO A 1 3.16 36.09 37.16
C PRO A 1 2.08 35.37 36.33
N LYS A 2 2.29 34.05 36.16
CA LYS A 2 1.32 32.95 35.88
C LYS A 2 2.11 31.72 35.41
N GLU A 3 3.17 31.38 36.14
CA GLU A 3 3.98 30.17 35.91
C GLU A 3 4.38 29.47 37.23
N ASP A 4 3.96 30.00 38.38
CA ASP A 4 4.32 29.49 39.72
C ASP A 4 3.21 28.71 40.44
N GLU A 5 2.05 28.49 39.80
CA GLU A 5 0.90 27.84 40.46
C GLU A 5 0.75 26.35 40.11
N PHE A 6 1.41 25.85 39.05
CA PHE A 6 1.29 24.44 38.64
C PHE A 6 2.35 23.51 39.26
N ARG A 7 3.36 24.06 39.95
CA ARG A 7 4.46 23.28 40.55
C ARG A 7 4.25 22.85 42.00
N ARG A 8 3.12 23.21 42.63
CA ARG A 8 2.85 22.93 44.06
C ARG A 8 2.01 21.67 44.34
N GLU A 9 1.37 21.06 43.34
CA GLU A 9 0.48 19.90 43.60
C GLU A 9 1.07 18.51 43.33
N TYR A 10 2.31 18.38 42.82
CA TYR A 10 2.91 17.08 42.52
C TYR A 10 3.98 16.60 43.53
N ARG A 11 4.10 17.25 44.69
CA ARG A 11 5.11 16.92 45.73
C ARG A 11 4.56 16.57 47.11
N ALA A 12 3.27 16.28 47.23
CA ALA A 12 2.65 15.80 48.47
C ALA A 12 2.05 14.40 48.25
N GLY A 13 2.87 13.36 48.41
CA GLY A 13 2.38 11.98 48.28
C GLY A 13 3.45 10.91 48.36
N ARG A 14 4.51 11.10 49.15
CA ARG A 14 5.49 10.04 49.41
C ARG A 14 6.21 10.26 50.74
N ALA A 15 5.60 9.83 51.85
CA ALA A 15 6.31 9.53 53.10
C ALA A 15 5.42 8.75 54.09
N GLY A 16 5.90 7.60 54.55
CA GLY A 16 5.35 6.78 55.65
C GLY A 16 4.37 5.69 55.18
N ARG A 17 4.49 4.41 55.57
CA ARG A 17 4.97 3.85 56.83
C ARG A 17 5.26 2.34 56.70
N ASP A 18 6.15 1.86 57.56
CA ASP A 18 6.76 0.53 57.69
C ASP A 18 5.85 -0.71 57.98
N ARG A 19 6.37 -1.87 57.52
CA ARG A 19 6.47 -3.24 58.10
C ARG A 19 5.34 -3.86 58.94
N THR A 20 4.92 -5.08 58.56
CA THR A 20 4.93 -6.33 59.37
C THR A 20 4.72 -7.58 58.48
N GLY A 21 5.14 -8.76 58.96
CA GLY A 21 5.48 -9.98 58.22
C GLY A 21 4.35 -11.00 57.91
N PRO A 22 4.68 -12.30 57.72
CA PRO A 22 4.18 -13.10 56.59
C PRO A 22 3.07 -14.10 56.93
N GLY A 23 2.23 -14.45 55.95
CA GLY A 23 1.21 -15.47 56.04
C GLY A 23 1.10 -16.31 54.76
N LYS A 24 1.25 -17.63 54.92
CA LYS A 24 1.11 -18.66 53.89
C LYS A 24 -0.34 -18.73 53.35
N GLY A 25 -0.48 -19.00 52.06
CA GLY A 25 -1.73 -19.43 51.44
C GLY A 25 -1.49 -19.70 49.96
N GLY A 26 -1.39 -20.98 49.58
CA GLY A 26 -1.19 -21.37 48.20
C GLY A 26 -2.50 -21.38 47.41
N GLU A 27 -2.43 -21.07 46.13
CA GLU A 27 -3.40 -21.60 45.17
C GLU A 27 -2.80 -21.67 43.75
N LYS A 28 -3.31 -22.66 43.02
CA LYS A 28 -2.76 -23.33 41.85
C LYS A 28 -2.54 -22.41 40.64
N VAL A 29 -1.35 -22.46 40.04
CA VAL A 29 -1.11 -22.02 38.66
C VAL A 29 -1.35 -23.20 37.73
N GLY A 30 -2.51 -23.22 37.08
CA GLY A 30 -2.78 -24.06 35.91
C GLY A 30 -2.35 -23.31 34.65
N GLY A 31 -1.45 -23.92 33.88
CA GLY A 31 -0.93 -23.35 32.65
C GLY A 31 -1.99 -23.20 31.56
N ALA A 32 -2.01 -22.04 30.91
CA ALA A 32 -2.66 -21.84 29.63
C ALA A 32 -1.56 -21.72 28.56
N ARG A 33 -1.45 -22.79 27.78
CA ARG A 33 -0.50 -23.01 26.70
C ARG A 33 -0.99 -22.25 25.46
N GLU A 34 -0.26 -21.20 25.12
CA GLU A 34 0.14 -20.77 23.77
C GLU A 34 -0.57 -21.47 22.60
N LYS A 35 -1.64 -20.83 22.08
CA LYS A 35 -2.19 -21.04 20.74
C LYS A 35 -2.83 -19.73 20.29
N ASN A 36 -2.08 -18.89 19.60
CA ASN A 36 -2.65 -17.80 18.79
C ASN A 36 -1.53 -17.21 17.93
N LEU A 37 -1.29 -17.78 16.75
CA LEU A 37 -0.57 -17.08 15.66
C LEU A 37 -0.86 -17.69 14.28
N GLU A 38 -1.40 -18.91 14.18
CA GLU A 38 -1.70 -19.56 12.88
C GLU A 38 -3.04 -19.15 12.23
N GLY A 39 -3.95 -18.46 12.94
CA GLY A 39 -5.29 -18.14 12.43
C GLY A 39 -5.36 -17.02 11.38
N ILE A 40 -4.32 -16.19 11.25
CA ILE A 40 -4.36 -14.98 10.41
C ILE A 40 -4.13 -15.31 8.93
N LEU A 41 -3.44 -16.40 8.62
CA LEU A 41 -3.13 -16.79 7.25
C LEU A 41 -4.14 -17.75 6.60
N VAL A 42 -4.93 -18.48 7.39
CA VAL A 42 -5.63 -19.69 6.92
C VAL A 42 -6.86 -19.41 6.05
N LEU A 43 -7.37 -18.18 5.97
CA LEU A 43 -8.67 -17.92 5.32
C LEU A 43 -8.62 -17.22 3.96
N GLU A 44 -7.46 -16.70 3.52
CA GLU A 44 -7.23 -16.45 2.08
C GLU A 44 -7.03 -17.77 1.29
N PHE A 45 -6.76 -18.88 1.99
CA PHE A 45 -6.59 -20.20 1.37
C PHE A 45 -7.90 -20.83 0.88
N SER A 46 -9.01 -20.68 1.61
CA SER A 46 -10.27 -21.34 1.21
C SER A 46 -10.90 -20.77 -0.07
N SER A 47 -10.60 -19.52 -0.42
CA SER A 47 -11.03 -18.93 -1.70
C SER A 47 -10.02 -19.17 -2.84
N SER A 48 -8.74 -19.39 -2.54
CA SER A 48 -7.70 -19.65 -3.55
C SER A 48 -7.56 -21.12 -3.95
N THR A 49 -8.00 -22.09 -3.15
CA THR A 49 -7.97 -23.52 -3.51
C THR A 49 -9.13 -23.96 -4.42
N ALA A 50 -10.05 -23.06 -4.79
CA ALA A 50 -11.16 -23.39 -5.67
C ALA A 50 -10.86 -23.22 -7.17
N ASN A 51 -9.65 -22.80 -7.58
CA ASN A 51 -9.38 -22.46 -8.99
C ASN A 51 -8.05 -22.97 -9.57
N THR A 52 -7.53 -24.09 -9.05
CA THR A 52 -6.39 -24.78 -9.67
C THR A 52 -6.64 -26.27 -9.77
N SER A 53 -7.62 -26.65 -10.58
CA SER A 53 -7.64 -27.94 -11.27
C SER A 53 -8.64 -27.86 -12.41
N ASP A 54 -8.19 -27.41 -13.59
CA ASP A 54 -8.71 -27.90 -14.86
C ASP A 54 -7.73 -27.52 -15.98
N THR A 55 -6.90 -28.49 -16.33
CA THR A 55 -6.18 -28.52 -17.61
C THR A 55 -7.19 -28.67 -18.75
N PRO A 56 -6.94 -28.08 -19.93
CA PRO A 56 -7.89 -28.09 -21.03
C PRO A 56 -7.88 -29.46 -21.71
N GLN A 57 -8.74 -30.39 -21.28
CA GLN A 57 -9.10 -31.53 -22.12
C GLN A 57 -10.08 -31.07 -23.19
N THR A 58 -9.55 -30.86 -24.38
CA THR A 58 -10.23 -30.95 -25.68
C THR A 58 -11.29 -32.06 -25.67
N ARG A 59 -12.56 -31.72 -25.42
CA ARG A 59 -13.69 -32.57 -25.83
C ARG A 59 -13.95 -32.32 -27.31
N ARG A 60 -13.22 -33.07 -28.14
CA ARG A 60 -13.72 -33.45 -29.46
C ARG A 60 -15.03 -34.20 -29.26
N LEU A 61 -16.14 -33.62 -29.70
CA LEU A 61 -17.40 -34.34 -29.92
C LEU A 61 -17.14 -35.40 -30.99
N ALA A 62 -16.88 -36.63 -30.59
CA ALA A 62 -16.92 -37.78 -31.47
C ALA A 62 -18.38 -38.09 -31.77
N CYS A 63 -18.85 -37.70 -32.96
CA CYS A 63 -20.05 -38.27 -33.57
C CYS A 63 -19.79 -39.77 -33.83
N LEU A 64 -20.25 -40.62 -32.93
CA LEU A 64 -20.40 -42.04 -33.24
C LEU A 64 -21.71 -42.24 -33.99
N SER A 65 -21.57 -42.41 -35.30
CA SER A 65 -22.61 -42.91 -36.20
C SER A 65 -22.81 -44.40 -35.95
N THR A 66 -24.00 -44.79 -35.51
CA THR A 66 -24.49 -46.16 -35.67
C THR A 66 -25.70 -46.12 -36.59
N ARG A 67 -25.51 -46.55 -37.84
CA ARG A 67 -26.60 -46.94 -38.72
C ARG A 67 -27.10 -48.31 -38.28
N ASN A 68 -28.40 -48.46 -38.08
CA ASN A 68 -29.04 -49.68 -38.56
C ASN A 68 -30.42 -49.41 -39.16
N SER A 69 -30.77 -50.32 -40.06
CA SER A 69 -31.73 -50.28 -41.16
C SER A 69 -33.20 -50.28 -40.75
N SER A 70 -33.86 -49.13 -40.89
CA SER A 70 -35.28 -48.99 -41.27
C SER A 70 -35.64 -47.51 -41.18
N GLY A 71 -35.82 -46.85 -42.33
CA GLY A 71 -36.07 -45.42 -42.39
C GLY A 71 -37.40 -45.02 -41.75
N ALA A 72 -37.34 -44.23 -40.68
CA ALA A 72 -38.44 -43.38 -40.21
C ALA A 72 -37.88 -42.27 -39.31
N ARG A 73 -38.27 -41.01 -39.59
CA ARG A 73 -38.03 -39.84 -38.73
C ARG A 73 -39.02 -39.88 -37.57
N LEU A 74 -38.55 -39.87 -36.33
CA LEU A 74 -39.38 -39.68 -35.13
C LEU A 74 -38.81 -38.51 -34.32
N TYR A 75 -39.59 -37.42 -34.27
CA TYR A 75 -39.48 -36.40 -33.25
C TYR A 75 -40.00 -36.99 -31.94
N ALA A 76 -39.17 -37.02 -30.90
CA ALA A 76 -39.60 -37.37 -29.55
C ALA A 76 -39.18 -36.25 -28.60
N GLY A 77 -40.17 -35.55 -28.06
CA GLY A 77 -40.00 -34.56 -27.00
C GLY A 77 -39.62 -35.21 -25.67
N CYS A 78 -38.83 -34.49 -24.88
CA CYS A 78 -38.54 -34.83 -23.49
C CYS A 78 -39.25 -33.87 -22.51
N PRO A 79 -39.55 -34.33 -21.29
CA PRO A 79 -40.69 -33.86 -20.50
C PRO A 79 -40.36 -32.64 -19.61
N ARG A 80 -41.41 -31.85 -19.33
CA ARG A 80 -41.45 -30.88 -18.22
C ARG A 80 -41.32 -31.60 -16.88
N ALA A 81 -40.31 -31.26 -16.10
CA ALA A 81 -40.28 -31.48 -14.65
C ALA A 81 -40.40 -30.11 -13.96
N GLY A 82 -41.31 -30.03 -12.98
CA GLY A 82 -41.79 -28.79 -12.38
C GLY A 82 -41.00 -28.23 -11.21
N ASN A 83 -41.33 -26.98 -10.90
CA ASN A 83 -41.15 -26.22 -9.66
C ASN A 83 -39.81 -26.36 -8.92
N SER A 84 -38.83 -25.59 -9.40
CA SER A 84 -37.77 -25.03 -8.56
C SER A 84 -38.27 -23.75 -7.87
N GLY A 85 -38.21 -23.71 -6.54
CA GLY A 85 -38.43 -22.50 -5.77
C GLY A 85 -37.45 -21.40 -6.21
N HIS A 86 -38.00 -20.21 -6.47
CA HIS A 86 -37.23 -18.99 -6.71
C HIS A 86 -36.38 -18.66 -5.48
N VAL A 87 -35.08 -18.92 -5.57
CA VAL A 87 -34.07 -18.14 -4.85
C VAL A 87 -33.63 -17.06 -5.84
N GLY A 88 -34.06 -15.82 -5.60
CA GLY A 88 -33.63 -14.67 -6.39
C GLY A 88 -32.11 -14.48 -6.30
N PRO A 89 -31.48 -13.82 -7.29
CA PRO A 89 -30.07 -13.49 -7.22
C PRO A 89 -29.83 -12.60 -5.99
N ALA A 90 -28.80 -12.93 -5.21
CA ALA A 90 -28.34 -12.09 -4.12
C ALA A 90 -27.99 -10.69 -4.67
N GLU A 91 -28.74 -9.68 -4.26
CA GLU A 91 -28.50 -8.30 -4.60
C GLU A 91 -27.12 -7.86 -4.10
N THR A 92 -26.27 -7.40 -5.01
CA THR A 92 -25.05 -6.66 -4.70
C THR A 92 -25.40 -5.39 -3.90
N PRO A 93 -24.61 -4.98 -2.88
CA PRO A 93 -24.95 -3.84 -2.01
C PRO A 93 -25.07 -2.48 -2.70
N SER A 94 -24.73 -2.37 -4.00
CA SER A 94 -24.80 -1.15 -4.79
C SER A 94 -26.24 -0.66 -5.07
N GLN A 95 -27.28 -1.46 -4.84
CA GLN A 95 -28.66 -1.06 -5.17
C GLN A 95 -29.45 -0.43 -4.01
N ARG A 96 -28.78 0.01 -2.94
CA ARG A 96 -29.43 0.67 -1.79
C ARG A 96 -29.56 2.19 -1.95
N GLY A 97 -29.65 2.68 -3.19
CA GLY A 97 -29.87 4.09 -3.55
C GLY A 97 -31.15 4.24 -4.38
N GLY A 98 -31.98 5.26 -4.09
CA GLY A 98 -33.16 5.55 -4.90
C GLY A 98 -32.80 5.79 -6.39
N PRO A 99 -33.74 5.63 -7.33
CA PRO A 99 -33.47 5.61 -8.78
C PRO A 99 -32.71 6.84 -9.30
N GLY A 100 -32.90 8.01 -8.67
CA GLY A 100 -32.13 9.22 -8.99
C GLY A 100 -30.63 9.13 -8.65
N ARG A 101 -30.26 8.50 -7.53
CA ARG A 101 -28.86 8.38 -7.08
C ARG A 101 -28.08 7.40 -7.96
N VAL A 102 -28.72 6.31 -8.40
CA VAL A 102 -28.12 5.32 -9.30
C VAL A 102 -27.86 5.93 -10.68
N GLN A 103 -28.81 6.71 -11.21
CA GLN A 103 -28.63 7.42 -12.49
C GLN A 103 -27.49 8.45 -12.43
N GLU A 104 -27.42 9.21 -11.34
CA GLU A 104 -26.41 10.26 -11.13
C GLU A 104 -25.00 9.66 -10.93
N GLU A 105 -24.86 8.62 -10.10
CA GLU A 105 -23.60 7.89 -9.93
C GLU A 105 -23.11 7.31 -11.26
N THR A 106 -24.00 6.67 -12.03
CA THR A 106 -23.68 6.15 -13.37
C THR A 106 -23.23 7.26 -14.33
N SER A 107 -23.83 8.45 -14.23
CA SER A 107 -23.44 9.61 -15.05
C SER A 107 -22.05 10.16 -14.68
N THR A 108 -21.69 10.19 -13.40
CA THR A 108 -20.38 10.68 -12.93
C THR A 108 -19.24 9.72 -13.24
N LEU A 109 -19.48 8.40 -13.10
CA LEU A 109 -18.52 7.36 -13.48
C LEU A 109 -18.36 7.30 -15.00
N GLY A 110 -19.45 7.45 -15.76
CA GLY A 110 -19.42 7.57 -17.22
C GLY A 110 -18.62 8.79 -17.70
N ALA A 111 -18.76 9.95 -17.06
CA ALA A 111 -17.91 11.11 -17.33
C ALA A 111 -16.42 10.84 -17.04
N GLY A 112 -16.14 10.03 -16.02
CA GLY A 112 -14.78 9.55 -15.73
C GLY A 112 -14.19 8.67 -16.84
N ILE A 113 -14.99 7.77 -17.42
CA ILE A 113 -14.58 6.98 -18.59
C ILE A 113 -14.32 7.89 -19.79
N ALA A 114 -15.23 8.84 -20.07
CA ALA A 114 -15.06 9.78 -21.17
C ALA A 114 -13.79 10.64 -21.01
N MET A 115 -13.44 11.03 -19.78
CA MET A 115 -12.18 11.72 -19.51
C MET A 115 -10.97 10.83 -19.78
N ALA A 116 -11.00 9.57 -19.36
CA ALA A 116 -9.91 8.63 -19.62
C ALA A 116 -9.74 8.39 -21.13
N GLU A 117 -10.84 8.19 -21.86
CA GLU A 117 -10.85 8.06 -23.31
C GLU A 117 -10.30 9.31 -24.01
N ALA A 118 -10.72 10.51 -23.58
CA ALA A 118 -10.19 11.77 -24.10
C ALA A 118 -8.68 11.89 -23.88
N LEU A 119 -8.18 11.51 -22.70
CA LEU A 119 -6.74 11.51 -22.40
C LEU A 119 -5.97 10.52 -23.27
N GLN A 120 -6.49 9.30 -23.46
CA GLN A 120 -5.87 8.28 -24.31
C GLN A 120 -5.84 8.71 -25.79
N ASN A 121 -6.95 9.28 -26.29
CA ASN A 121 -7.06 9.70 -27.69
C ASN A 121 -6.28 10.98 -28.03
N GLN A 122 -6.22 11.95 -27.11
CA GLN A 122 -5.54 13.23 -27.35
C GLN A 122 -4.04 13.16 -27.07
N LEU A 123 -3.60 12.29 -26.16
CA LEU A 123 -2.21 12.21 -25.70
C LEU A 123 -1.57 10.82 -25.88
N PRO A 124 -1.79 10.08 -27.00
CA PRO A 124 -1.24 8.74 -27.16
C PRO A 124 0.29 8.74 -27.19
N TRP A 125 0.91 9.80 -27.71
CA TRP A 125 2.37 9.96 -27.77
C TRP A 125 3.03 10.14 -26.38
N LEU A 126 2.24 10.40 -25.33
CA LEU A 126 2.71 10.52 -23.95
C LEU A 126 2.56 9.24 -23.13
N GLU A 127 2.10 8.13 -23.72
CA GLU A 127 1.89 6.85 -23.01
C GLU A 127 3.08 6.46 -22.12
N ASN A 128 4.28 6.42 -22.69
CA ASN A 128 5.50 6.09 -21.93
C ASN A 128 5.75 7.08 -20.78
N VAL A 129 5.46 8.36 -20.98
CA VAL A 129 5.59 9.38 -19.93
C VAL A 129 4.61 9.11 -18.80
N TRP A 130 3.35 8.76 -19.11
CA TRP A 130 2.35 8.42 -18.10
C TRP A 130 2.71 7.15 -17.31
N LEU A 131 3.26 6.14 -18.00
CA LEU A 131 3.76 4.93 -17.35
C LEU A 131 4.93 5.23 -16.40
N TRP A 132 5.86 6.09 -16.81
CA TRP A 132 6.96 6.54 -15.94
C TRP A 132 6.47 7.37 -14.75
N VAL A 133 5.53 8.29 -14.98
CA VAL A 133 4.95 9.12 -13.92
C VAL A 133 4.20 8.27 -12.90
N THR A 134 3.43 7.27 -13.34
CA THR A 134 2.77 6.37 -12.39
C THR A 134 3.76 5.52 -11.61
N PHE A 135 4.85 5.06 -12.23
CA PHE A 135 5.91 4.32 -11.55
C PHE A 135 6.56 5.18 -10.46
N LEU A 136 6.87 6.45 -10.78
CA LEU A 136 7.40 7.40 -9.80
C LEU A 136 6.42 7.74 -8.67
N GLY A 137 5.12 7.62 -8.93
CA GLY A 137 4.04 7.82 -7.96
C GLY A 137 3.60 6.55 -7.22
N ASP A 138 4.21 5.40 -7.51
CA ASP A 138 3.92 4.12 -6.83
C ASP A 138 4.43 4.18 -5.38
N PRO A 139 3.61 3.80 -4.38
CA PRO A 139 4.06 3.69 -3.00
C PRO A 139 5.36 2.88 -2.83
N LYS A 140 5.62 1.84 -3.64
CA LYS A 140 6.90 1.10 -3.64
C LYS A 140 8.10 2.02 -3.88
N SER A 141 7.98 2.96 -4.80
CA SER A 141 9.04 3.93 -5.12
C SER A 141 9.40 4.80 -3.92
N LEU A 142 8.47 5.04 -2.99
CA LEU A 142 8.75 5.78 -1.74
C LEU A 142 9.73 5.02 -0.85
N PHE A 143 9.54 3.71 -0.68
CA PHE A 143 10.45 2.86 0.10
C PHE A 143 11.79 2.65 -0.61
N LEU A 144 11.75 2.47 -1.93
CA LEU A 144 12.90 2.14 -2.76
C LEU A 144 13.82 3.32 -3.03
N PHE A 145 13.26 4.47 -3.43
CA PHE A 145 14.01 5.59 -4.00
C PHE A 145 13.93 6.85 -3.15
N TYR A 146 12.73 7.33 -2.83
CA TYR A 146 12.58 8.61 -2.14
C TYR A 146 13.08 8.56 -0.70
N PHE A 147 12.84 7.46 0.02
CA PHE A 147 13.34 7.27 1.38
C PHE A 147 14.87 7.32 1.45
N PRO A 148 15.64 6.50 0.68
CA PRO A 148 17.09 6.60 0.70
C PRO A 148 17.61 7.97 0.25
N ALA A 149 17.07 8.52 -0.84
CA ALA A 149 17.47 9.83 -1.35
C ALA A 149 17.27 10.93 -0.29
N ALA A 150 16.09 10.98 0.33
CA ALA A 150 15.78 11.94 1.37
C ALA A 150 16.61 11.71 2.64
N TYR A 151 16.88 10.46 3.02
CA TYR A 151 17.67 10.13 4.20
C TYR A 151 19.13 10.60 4.07
N TYR A 152 19.76 10.35 2.92
CA TYR A 152 21.15 10.78 2.69
C TYR A 152 21.27 12.30 2.48
N ALA A 153 20.22 12.97 2.00
CA ALA A 153 20.16 14.43 1.99
C ALA A 153 19.94 15.01 3.40
N SER A 154 18.97 14.49 4.14
CA SER A 154 18.62 14.87 5.50
C SER A 154 17.98 13.70 6.26
N ARG A 155 18.70 13.20 7.28
CA ARG A 155 18.29 12.01 8.05
C ARG A 155 16.85 12.09 8.56
N ARG A 156 16.46 13.26 9.11
CA ARG A 156 15.11 13.49 9.63
C ARG A 156 14.04 13.45 8.53
N VAL A 157 14.33 14.02 7.35
CA VAL A 157 13.39 14.03 6.23
C VAL A 157 13.22 12.63 5.68
N GLY A 158 14.30 11.86 5.50
CA GLY A 158 14.18 10.46 5.08
C GLY A 158 13.34 9.61 6.02
N ILE A 159 13.58 9.71 7.33
CA ILE A 159 12.76 8.97 8.32
C ILE A 159 11.31 9.45 8.30
N ALA A 160 11.07 10.76 8.09
CA ALA A 160 9.72 11.28 7.90
C ALA A 160 9.03 10.67 6.66
N VAL A 161 9.72 10.62 5.52
CA VAL A 161 9.21 10.02 4.27
C VAL A 161 8.79 8.58 4.51
N LEU A 162 9.67 7.74 5.10
CA LEU A 162 9.35 6.34 5.37
C LEU A 162 8.19 6.18 6.36
N TRP A 163 8.22 6.92 7.47
CA TRP A 163 7.19 6.84 8.51
C TRP A 163 5.82 7.31 8.02
N ILE A 164 5.77 8.39 7.25
CA ILE A 164 4.52 8.90 6.69
C ILE A 164 4.00 7.95 5.61
N SER A 165 4.89 7.38 4.79
CA SER A 165 4.51 6.40 3.76
C SER A 165 3.80 5.20 4.38
N LEU A 166 4.41 4.52 5.37
CA LEU A 166 3.84 3.29 5.94
C LEU A 166 2.52 3.51 6.68
N ILE A 167 2.35 4.64 7.38
CA ILE A 167 1.08 4.92 8.08
C ILE A 167 0.01 5.35 7.08
N THR A 168 0.36 6.15 6.09
CA THR A 168 -0.59 6.62 5.07
C THR A 168 -1.05 5.48 4.17
N GLU A 169 -0.15 4.56 3.85
CA GLU A 169 -0.48 3.37 3.07
C GLU A 169 -1.41 2.43 3.84
N TRP A 170 -1.14 2.19 5.12
CA TRP A 170 -2.07 1.46 5.98
C TRP A 170 -3.44 2.16 6.07
N LEU A 171 -3.48 3.48 6.23
CA LEU A 171 -4.75 4.23 6.21
C LEU A 171 -5.46 4.14 4.85
N ASN A 172 -4.73 4.16 3.75
CA ASN A 172 -5.29 3.99 2.40
C ASN A 172 -5.95 2.61 2.26
N LEU A 173 -5.30 1.55 2.76
CA LEU A 173 -5.86 0.20 2.81
C LEU A 173 -7.19 0.18 3.57
N ILE A 174 -7.23 0.75 4.77
CA ILE A 174 -8.44 0.82 5.58
C ILE A 174 -9.55 1.60 4.87
N PHE A 175 -9.25 2.78 4.33
CA PHE A 175 -10.24 3.57 3.58
C PHE A 175 -10.76 2.83 2.35
N LYS A 176 -9.91 2.08 1.64
CA LYS A 176 -10.33 1.24 0.52
C LYS A 176 -11.34 0.18 0.92
N TRP A 177 -11.16 -0.46 2.07
CA TRP A 177 -12.12 -1.41 2.60
C TRP A 177 -13.43 -0.76 3.05
N PHE A 178 -13.44 0.48 3.51
CA PHE A 178 -14.68 1.15 3.92
C PHE A 178 -15.43 1.82 2.76
N LEU A 179 -14.72 2.31 1.75
CA LEU A 179 -15.32 3.08 0.64
C LEU A 179 -15.75 2.20 -0.54
N PHE A 180 -15.28 0.95 -0.63
CA PHE A 180 -15.69 -0.03 -1.66
C PHE A 180 -15.74 0.52 -3.10
N GLY A 181 -14.77 1.38 -3.47
CA GLY A 181 -14.78 2.03 -4.77
C GLY A 181 -14.49 1.08 -5.93
N ASP A 182 -15.26 1.20 -7.01
CA ASP A 182 -14.98 0.55 -8.30
C ASP A 182 -13.75 1.12 -9.00
N ARG A 183 -13.23 0.39 -10.00
CA ARG A 183 -12.19 0.87 -10.91
C ARG A 183 -12.72 0.98 -12.33
N PRO A 184 -12.24 1.97 -13.11
CA PRO A 184 -12.69 2.18 -14.48
C PRO A 184 -12.61 0.92 -15.35
N PHE A 185 -11.50 0.18 -15.29
CA PHE A 185 -11.24 -0.94 -16.21
C PHE A 185 -12.20 -2.12 -16.06
N TRP A 186 -12.76 -2.38 -14.88
CA TRP A 186 -13.81 -3.41 -14.71
C TRP A 186 -15.21 -2.81 -14.72
N TRP A 187 -15.37 -1.59 -14.22
CA TRP A 187 -16.67 -0.93 -14.12
C TRP A 187 -17.31 -0.74 -15.49
N VAL A 188 -16.51 -0.38 -16.50
CA VAL A 188 -16.99 -0.20 -17.88
C VAL A 188 -17.65 -1.47 -18.45
N HIS A 189 -17.22 -2.65 -17.99
CA HIS A 189 -17.80 -3.93 -18.40
C HIS A 189 -18.99 -4.34 -17.55
N GLU A 190 -18.91 -4.20 -16.22
CA GLU A 190 -19.98 -4.61 -15.30
C GLU A 190 -21.20 -3.70 -15.33
N SER A 191 -21.02 -2.40 -15.62
CA SER A 191 -22.12 -1.42 -15.64
C SER A 191 -23.03 -1.50 -16.86
N GLY A 192 -22.64 -2.27 -17.89
CA GLY A 192 -23.30 -2.26 -19.20
C GLY A 192 -23.01 -1.00 -20.03
N TYR A 193 -22.09 -0.12 -19.59
CA TYR A 193 -21.73 1.11 -20.32
C TYR A 193 -21.33 0.85 -21.78
N TYR A 194 -20.55 -0.21 -22.05
CA TYR A 194 -20.18 -0.62 -23.41
C TYR A 194 -21.37 -0.87 -24.35
N SER A 195 -22.52 -1.29 -23.83
CA SER A 195 -23.73 -1.52 -24.64
C SER A 195 -24.40 -0.22 -25.09
N GLN A 196 -24.14 0.89 -24.37
CA GLN A 196 -24.73 2.21 -24.62
C GLN A 196 -23.75 3.16 -25.29
N SER A 197 -22.45 3.02 -25.04
CA SER A 197 -21.38 3.82 -25.62
C SER A 197 -20.09 2.99 -25.66
N PRO A 198 -19.71 2.45 -26.83
CA PRO A 198 -18.49 1.65 -26.94
C PRO A 198 -17.25 2.55 -26.81
N ALA A 199 -16.77 2.72 -25.58
CA ALA A 199 -15.57 3.50 -25.28
C ALA A 199 -14.32 2.85 -25.90
N GLN A 200 -13.51 3.62 -26.60
CA GLN A 200 -12.24 3.16 -27.18
C GLN A 200 -11.10 3.30 -26.16
N VAL A 201 -11.24 2.63 -25.01
CA VAL A 201 -10.23 2.65 -23.95
C VAL A 201 -9.47 1.33 -23.90
N HIS A 202 -8.16 1.40 -23.66
CA HIS A 202 -7.30 0.22 -23.54
C HIS A 202 -6.62 0.17 -22.17
N GLN A 203 -6.27 -1.06 -21.76
CA GLN A 203 -5.58 -1.33 -20.49
C GLN A 203 -4.06 -1.38 -20.70
N PHE A 204 -3.34 -1.21 -19.59
CA PHE A 204 -1.89 -1.25 -19.51
C PHE A 204 -1.45 -2.23 -18.42
N PRO A 205 -0.17 -2.64 -18.38
CA PRO A 205 0.35 -3.51 -17.32
C PRO A 205 0.06 -2.99 -15.90
N SER A 206 0.05 -1.67 -15.70
CA SER A 206 -0.24 -1.03 -14.41
C SER A 206 -1.73 -0.73 -14.13
N SER A 207 -2.64 -1.16 -15.00
CA SER A 207 -4.09 -0.98 -14.85
C SER A 207 -4.69 -1.97 -13.85
N CYS A 208 -4.26 -3.23 -13.89
CA CYS A 208 -4.90 -4.36 -13.22
C CYS A 208 -4.55 -4.49 -11.72
N GLU A 209 -4.70 -3.39 -10.97
CA GLU A 209 -4.60 -3.45 -9.52
C GLU A 209 -5.79 -4.19 -8.89
N THR A 210 -5.52 -5.00 -7.87
CA THR A 210 -6.51 -5.91 -7.27
C THR A 210 -7.32 -5.34 -6.12
N GLY A 211 -6.84 -4.30 -5.43
CA GLY A 211 -7.58 -3.67 -4.33
C GLY A 211 -8.69 -2.71 -4.80
N PRO A 212 -9.61 -2.27 -3.91
CA PRO A 212 -10.63 -1.26 -4.25
C PRO A 212 -10.04 0.08 -4.73
N GLY A 213 -10.82 0.84 -5.50
CA GLY A 213 -10.40 2.06 -6.18
C GLY A 213 -10.38 3.34 -5.33
N SER A 214 -11.17 3.44 -4.26
CA SER A 214 -11.32 4.69 -3.50
C SER A 214 -10.62 4.66 -2.13
N PRO A 215 -9.73 5.61 -1.78
CA PRO A 215 -9.15 6.66 -2.61
C PRO A 215 -7.88 6.17 -3.34
N SER A 216 -7.39 6.95 -4.30
CA SER A 216 -6.17 6.60 -5.03
C SER A 216 -4.95 6.55 -4.12
N GLY A 217 -4.36 5.36 -3.98
CA GLY A 217 -3.16 5.14 -3.15
C GLY A 217 -1.92 5.87 -3.69
N HIS A 218 -1.75 5.88 -5.02
CA HIS A 218 -0.65 6.61 -5.68
C HIS A 218 -0.70 8.12 -5.36
N CYS A 219 -1.90 8.72 -5.31
CA CYS A 219 -2.04 10.14 -4.98
C CYS A 219 -1.92 10.40 -3.48
N MET A 220 -2.59 9.58 -2.66
CA MET A 220 -2.67 9.75 -1.21
C MET A 220 -1.33 9.53 -0.52
N VAL A 221 -0.70 8.38 -0.78
CA VAL A 221 0.54 7.98 -0.10
C VAL A 221 1.71 8.84 -0.57
N THR A 222 1.87 9.02 -1.88
CA THR A 222 2.93 9.88 -2.44
C THR A 222 2.76 11.34 -2.03
N GLY A 223 1.53 11.87 -2.03
CA GLY A 223 1.27 13.22 -1.54
C GLY A 223 1.67 13.40 -0.08
N ALA A 224 1.25 12.50 0.80
CA ALA A 224 1.61 12.59 2.21
C ALA A 224 3.13 12.46 2.42
N ALA A 225 3.76 11.49 1.76
CA ALA A 225 5.18 11.16 1.97
C ALA A 225 6.13 12.21 1.40
N LEU A 226 5.77 12.90 0.30
CA LEU A 226 6.59 13.97 -0.28
C LEU A 226 6.40 15.33 0.39
N TRP A 227 5.37 15.51 1.22
CA TRP A 227 5.14 16.72 2.01
C TRP A 227 6.36 17.18 2.86
N PRO A 228 7.05 16.32 3.64
CA PRO A 228 8.25 16.72 4.38
C PRO A 228 9.41 17.17 3.47
N ILE A 229 9.54 16.59 2.27
CA ILE A 229 10.53 17.04 1.28
C ILE A 229 10.17 18.43 0.78
N MET A 230 8.93 18.62 0.33
CA MET A 230 8.43 19.91 -0.17
C MET A 230 8.62 21.00 0.88
N THR A 231 8.14 20.80 2.12
CA THR A 231 8.24 21.80 3.19
C THR A 231 9.69 22.13 3.57
N THR A 232 10.56 21.12 3.61
CA THR A 232 11.99 21.34 3.89
C THR A 232 12.64 22.16 2.77
N LEU A 233 12.41 21.81 1.51
CA LEU A 233 12.94 22.56 0.36
C LEU A 233 12.39 23.98 0.31
N SER A 234 11.09 24.17 0.55
CA SER A 234 10.47 25.49 0.62
C SER A 234 11.11 26.36 1.71
N SER A 235 11.37 25.81 2.91
CA SER A 235 12.04 26.55 3.98
C SER A 235 13.50 26.92 3.63
N GLN A 236 14.22 26.01 2.98
CA GLN A 236 15.61 26.21 2.56
C GLN A 236 15.74 27.23 1.43
N VAL A 237 14.76 27.30 0.54
CA VAL A 237 14.71 28.29 -0.55
C VAL A 237 14.22 29.63 0.01
N ALA A 238 13.24 29.64 0.91
CA ALA A 238 12.71 30.86 1.52
C ALA A 238 13.76 31.67 2.30
N THR A 239 14.74 31.00 2.91
CA THR A 239 15.84 31.67 3.62
C THR A 239 16.94 32.20 2.70
N ARG A 240 17.05 31.70 1.46
CA ARG A 240 18.12 32.07 0.52
C ARG A 240 17.67 32.97 -0.61
N ALA A 241 16.39 32.91 -1.00
CA ALA A 241 15.86 33.62 -2.15
C ALA A 241 15.10 34.88 -1.73
N HIS A 242 15.34 35.98 -2.46
CA HIS A 242 14.57 37.21 -2.30
C HIS A 242 13.27 37.22 -3.13
N SER A 243 13.24 36.51 -4.26
CA SER A 243 12.10 36.48 -5.17
C SER A 243 10.97 35.55 -4.70
N HIS A 244 9.72 36.05 -4.74
CA HIS A 244 8.52 35.26 -4.43
C HIS A 244 8.33 34.06 -5.36
N TRP A 245 8.70 34.18 -6.64
CA TRP A 245 8.60 33.09 -7.62
C TRP A 245 9.51 31.92 -7.26
N VAL A 246 10.75 32.22 -6.86
CA VAL A 246 11.72 31.20 -6.47
C VAL A 246 11.25 30.47 -5.20
N LYS A 247 10.64 31.18 -4.25
CA LYS A 247 10.04 30.59 -3.04
C LYS A 247 8.88 29.63 -3.35
N ALA A 248 8.16 29.86 -4.44
CA ALA A 248 7.03 29.02 -4.84
C ALA A 248 7.45 27.74 -5.58
N ILE A 249 8.68 27.67 -6.12
CA ILE A 249 9.14 26.55 -6.95
C ILE A 249 8.94 25.17 -6.29
N PRO A 250 9.33 24.91 -5.03
CA PRO A 250 9.20 23.56 -4.48
C PRO A 250 7.74 23.13 -4.32
N SER A 251 6.85 24.04 -3.93
CA SER A 251 5.41 23.78 -3.83
C SER A 251 4.77 23.59 -5.20
N LEU A 252 5.15 24.38 -6.21
CA LEU A 252 4.68 24.23 -7.59
C LEU A 252 5.15 22.89 -8.18
N ALA A 253 6.41 22.51 -7.98
CA ALA A 253 6.95 21.24 -8.43
C ALA A 253 6.21 20.05 -7.79
N TYR A 254 5.96 20.11 -6.48
CA TYR A 254 5.18 19.11 -5.75
C TYR A 254 3.75 19.00 -6.29
N CYS A 255 3.03 20.11 -6.43
CA CYS A 255 1.66 20.11 -6.93
C CYS A 255 1.58 19.62 -8.39
N THR A 256 2.52 20.03 -9.24
CA THR A 256 2.58 19.61 -10.65
C THR A 256 2.86 18.12 -10.76
N PHE A 257 3.80 17.61 -9.97
CA PHE A 257 4.10 16.17 -9.93
C PHE A 257 2.89 15.35 -9.47
N LEU A 258 2.20 15.76 -8.40
CA LEU A 258 1.01 15.04 -7.93
C LEU A 258 -0.17 15.11 -8.91
N LEU A 259 -0.35 16.24 -9.59
CA LEU A 259 -1.33 16.36 -10.66
C LEU A 259 -1.00 15.39 -11.81
N ALA A 260 0.28 15.30 -12.20
CA ALA A 260 0.72 14.35 -13.22
C ALA A 260 0.49 12.90 -12.78
N VAL A 261 0.78 12.55 -11.52
CA VAL A 261 0.47 11.23 -10.95
C VAL A 261 -1.05 10.96 -11.02
N GLY A 262 -1.89 11.90 -10.60
CA GLY A 262 -3.34 11.77 -10.67
C GLY A 262 -3.86 11.54 -12.10
N LEU A 263 -3.41 12.35 -13.06
CA LEU A 263 -3.78 12.21 -14.47
C LEU A 263 -3.30 10.87 -15.05
N SER A 264 -2.10 10.41 -14.68
CA SER A 264 -1.61 9.10 -15.11
C SER A 264 -2.54 7.97 -14.66
N ARG A 265 -3.10 8.03 -13.44
CA ARG A 265 -4.01 6.98 -12.95
C ARG A 265 -5.36 6.96 -13.66
N ILE A 266 -5.83 8.12 -14.15
CA ILE A 266 -7.04 8.21 -14.98
C ILE A 266 -6.75 7.67 -16.39
N PHE A 267 -5.63 8.08 -16.98
CA PHE A 267 -5.17 7.59 -18.29
C PHE A 267 -5.06 6.06 -18.33
N LEU A 268 -4.56 5.45 -17.26
CA LEU A 268 -4.37 4.00 -17.14
C LEU A 268 -5.64 3.22 -16.74
N LEU A 269 -6.81 3.86 -16.67
CA LEU A 269 -8.08 3.24 -16.22
C LEU A 269 -8.02 2.65 -14.80
N ALA A 270 -7.08 3.09 -13.97
CA ALA A 270 -6.89 2.55 -12.63
C ALA A 270 -7.76 3.25 -11.58
N HIS A 271 -8.09 4.53 -11.81
CA HIS A 271 -8.89 5.35 -10.89
C HIS A 271 -9.81 6.33 -11.63
N PHE A 272 -10.98 6.58 -11.04
CA PHE A 272 -11.86 7.67 -11.46
C PHE A 272 -11.36 9.03 -10.93
N PRO A 273 -11.73 10.16 -11.58
CA PRO A 273 -11.27 11.49 -11.18
C PRO A 273 -11.59 11.86 -9.72
N HIS A 274 -12.77 11.48 -9.21
CA HIS A 274 -13.14 11.74 -7.82
C HIS A 274 -12.27 10.98 -6.81
N GLN A 275 -11.78 9.79 -7.17
CA GLN A 275 -10.89 8.96 -6.34
C GLN A 275 -9.48 9.55 -6.28
N VAL A 276 -9.03 10.11 -7.41
CA VAL A 276 -7.79 10.88 -7.52
C VAL A 276 -7.87 12.12 -6.65
N LEU A 277 -8.94 12.91 -6.79
CA LEU A 277 -9.16 14.12 -5.98
C LEU A 277 -9.21 13.80 -4.48
N GLY A 278 -9.96 12.76 -4.08
CA GLY A 278 -10.01 12.29 -2.70
C GLY A 278 -8.62 11.90 -2.20
N GLY A 279 -7.84 11.17 -3.00
CA GLY A 279 -6.47 10.81 -2.67
C GLY A 279 -5.56 12.03 -2.48
N LEU A 280 -5.61 13.01 -3.39
CA LEU A 280 -4.81 14.24 -3.30
C LEU A 280 -5.12 15.05 -2.03
N ILE A 281 -6.41 15.24 -1.72
CA ILE A 281 -6.85 15.98 -0.54
C ILE A 281 -6.42 15.26 0.73
N THR A 282 -6.73 13.96 0.84
CA THR A 282 -6.36 13.16 2.02
C THR A 282 -4.84 13.09 2.19
N GLY A 283 -4.09 12.95 1.11
CA GLY A 283 -2.63 12.94 1.14
C GLY A 283 -2.04 14.25 1.66
N ALA A 284 -2.54 15.40 1.21
CA ALA A 284 -2.12 16.71 1.71
C ALA A 284 -2.43 16.89 3.20
N VAL A 285 -3.64 16.51 3.64
CA VAL A 285 -4.05 16.58 5.05
C VAL A 285 -3.17 15.70 5.94
N LEU A 286 -2.91 14.45 5.53
CA LEU A 286 -2.06 13.52 6.29
C LEU A 286 -0.60 13.98 6.30
N GLY A 287 -0.06 14.44 5.17
CA GLY A 287 1.29 15.00 5.09
C GLY A 287 1.48 16.17 6.06
N TRP A 288 0.52 17.11 6.08
CA TRP A 288 0.52 18.24 7.02
C TRP A 288 0.42 17.80 8.49
N LEU A 289 -0.50 16.87 8.80
CA LEU A 289 -0.72 16.39 10.16
C LEU A 289 0.48 15.58 10.69
N MET A 290 1.11 14.78 9.85
CA MET A 290 2.13 13.82 10.29
C MET A 290 3.56 14.37 10.25
N SER A 291 3.87 15.35 9.39
CA SER A 291 5.22 15.90 9.26
C SER A 291 5.84 16.40 10.57
N PRO A 292 5.10 16.99 11.53
CA PRO A 292 5.64 17.35 12.84
C PRO A 292 5.91 16.15 13.77
N ARG A 293 5.32 14.97 13.51
CA ARG A 293 5.19 13.84 14.46
C ARG A 293 6.11 12.65 14.13
N VAL A 294 7.35 12.92 13.73
CA VAL A 294 8.31 11.88 13.30
C VAL A 294 8.98 11.23 14.53
N PRO A 295 8.94 9.89 14.70
CA PRO A 295 9.28 9.21 15.95
C PRO A 295 10.79 8.99 16.21
N MET A 296 11.66 9.95 15.88
CA MET A 296 13.14 9.79 15.92
C MET A 296 13.72 9.27 17.24
N GLU A 297 13.10 9.60 18.38
CA GLU A 297 13.63 9.36 19.73
C GLU A 297 12.80 8.33 20.51
N ARG A 298 11.93 7.58 19.83
CA ARG A 298 11.13 6.52 20.47
C ARG A 298 11.94 5.25 20.68
N GLU A 299 11.61 4.50 21.73
CA GLU A 299 12.21 3.20 22.02
C GLU A 299 11.88 2.14 20.97
N LEU A 300 12.68 1.07 20.89
CA LEU A 300 12.42 -0.06 19.97
C LEU A 300 11.04 -0.69 20.17
N SER A 301 10.56 -0.74 21.42
CA SER A 301 9.23 -1.25 21.79
C SER A 301 8.10 -0.52 21.05
N PHE A 302 8.21 0.80 20.87
CA PHE A 302 7.22 1.59 20.14
C PHE A 302 7.08 1.15 18.67
N TYR A 303 8.19 0.87 18.00
CA TYR A 303 8.20 0.41 16.61
C TYR A 303 7.66 -1.01 16.48
N GLY A 304 8.06 -1.91 17.38
CA GLY A 304 7.52 -3.26 17.44
C GLY A 304 6.01 -3.28 17.71
N LEU A 305 5.54 -2.48 18.68
CA LEU A 305 4.11 -2.31 18.97
C LEU A 305 3.36 -1.67 17.81
N THR A 306 3.96 -0.71 17.09
CA THR A 306 3.35 -0.14 15.88
C THR A 306 3.19 -1.20 14.81
N SER A 307 4.25 -1.96 14.50
CA SER A 307 4.18 -3.07 13.53
C SER A 307 3.07 -4.05 13.89
N LEU A 308 2.99 -4.45 15.17
CA LEU A 308 1.96 -5.35 15.66
C LEU A 308 0.56 -4.72 15.57
N ALA A 309 0.41 -3.45 15.93
CA ALA A 309 -0.85 -2.73 15.87
C ALA A 309 -1.36 -2.58 14.42
N LEU A 310 -0.46 -2.35 13.45
CA LEU A 310 -0.82 -2.32 12.03
C LEU A 310 -1.35 -3.68 11.57
N LEU A 311 -0.63 -4.77 11.88
CA LEU A 311 -1.04 -6.15 11.53
C LEU A 311 -2.37 -6.54 12.17
N LEU A 312 -2.46 -6.43 13.50
CA LEU A 312 -3.64 -6.86 14.25
C LEU A 312 -4.83 -5.93 13.99
N GLY A 313 -4.59 -4.63 13.85
CA GLY A 313 -5.63 -3.65 13.55
C GLY A 313 -6.28 -3.90 12.19
N ALA A 314 -5.48 -4.07 11.14
CA ALA A 314 -6.00 -4.40 9.81
C ALA A 314 -6.70 -5.77 9.80
N SER A 315 -6.13 -6.78 10.48
CA SER A 315 -6.75 -8.10 10.60
C SER A 315 -8.09 -8.03 11.32
N LEU A 316 -8.19 -7.27 12.42
CA LEU A 316 -9.43 -7.08 13.17
C LEU A 316 -10.50 -6.39 12.31
N ILE A 317 -10.13 -5.33 11.57
CA ILE A 317 -11.04 -4.64 10.65
C ILE A 317 -11.51 -5.58 9.54
N TYR A 318 -10.59 -6.31 8.91
CA TYR A 318 -10.90 -7.31 7.89
C TYR A 318 -11.92 -8.33 8.41
N TRP A 319 -11.64 -8.96 9.56
CA TRP A 319 -12.54 -9.96 10.15
C TRP A 319 -13.89 -9.38 10.53
N THR A 320 -13.93 -8.15 11.04
CA THR A 320 -15.18 -7.48 11.39
C THR A 320 -16.03 -7.20 10.14
N LEU A 321 -15.43 -6.67 9.07
CA LEU A 321 -16.15 -6.44 7.82
C LEU A 321 -16.65 -7.76 7.20
N PHE A 322 -15.81 -8.80 7.23
CA PHE A 322 -16.20 -10.13 6.77
C PHE A 322 -17.38 -10.71 7.56
N THR A 323 -17.37 -10.64 8.89
CA THR A 323 -18.50 -11.13 9.71
C THR A 323 -19.77 -10.31 9.55
N LEU A 324 -19.65 -9.03 9.18
CA LEU A 324 -20.78 -8.17 8.79
C LEU A 324 -21.32 -8.47 7.39
N GLY A 325 -20.73 -9.43 6.66
CA GLY A 325 -21.19 -9.88 5.35
C GLY A 325 -20.61 -9.12 4.16
N PHE A 326 -19.57 -8.30 4.37
CA PHE A 326 -18.87 -7.65 3.26
C PHE A 326 -17.84 -8.61 2.64
N ASP A 327 -17.98 -8.87 1.34
CA ASP A 327 -16.97 -9.58 0.57
C ASP A 327 -15.81 -8.65 0.23
N LEU A 328 -14.67 -8.79 0.89
CA LEU A 328 -13.46 -8.02 0.60
C LEU A 328 -12.65 -8.58 -0.58
N SER A 329 -12.97 -9.80 -1.03
CA SER A 329 -12.36 -10.45 -2.19
C SER A 329 -13.01 -10.06 -3.52
N TRP A 330 -14.16 -9.38 -3.49
CA TRP A 330 -14.91 -8.95 -4.68
C TRP A 330 -14.02 -8.24 -5.71
N SER A 331 -13.19 -7.29 -5.25
CA SER A 331 -12.28 -6.50 -6.09
C SER A 331 -11.18 -7.35 -6.74
N ILE A 332 -10.69 -8.38 -6.04
CA ILE A 332 -9.70 -9.33 -6.57
C ILE A 332 -10.33 -10.17 -7.68
N ASN A 333 -11.57 -10.61 -7.48
CA ASN A 333 -12.32 -11.38 -8.48
C ASN A 333 -12.61 -10.55 -9.74
N LEU A 334 -13.03 -9.29 -9.58
CA LEU A 334 -13.25 -8.38 -10.72
C LEU A 334 -11.96 -8.06 -11.46
N ALA A 335 -10.87 -7.79 -10.75
CA ALA A 335 -9.56 -7.57 -11.35
C ALA A 335 -9.13 -8.79 -12.17
N SER A 336 -9.28 -10.00 -11.62
CA SER A 336 -8.90 -11.25 -12.31
C SER A 336 -9.80 -11.55 -13.52
N LYS A 337 -11.07 -11.14 -13.47
CA LYS A 337 -12.06 -11.36 -14.53
C LYS A 337 -11.87 -10.41 -15.71
N TRP A 338 -11.58 -9.14 -15.45
CA TRP A 338 -11.60 -8.07 -16.46
C TRP A 338 -10.24 -7.52 -16.84
N CYS A 339 -9.18 -7.97 -16.18
CA CYS A 339 -7.84 -7.65 -16.65
C CYS A 339 -7.61 -8.26 -18.04
N GLU A 340 -7.13 -7.46 -18.98
CA GLU A 340 -6.91 -7.90 -20.36
C GLU A 340 -5.90 -9.06 -20.45
N ARG A 341 -4.88 -9.04 -19.57
CA ARG A 341 -3.84 -10.07 -19.51
C ARG A 341 -3.63 -10.57 -18.08
N PRO A 342 -3.72 -11.88 -17.82
CA PRO A 342 -3.54 -12.43 -16.47
C PRO A 342 -2.20 -12.06 -15.82
N GLU A 343 -1.13 -11.90 -16.61
CA GLU A 343 0.20 -11.52 -16.13
C GLU A 343 0.28 -10.09 -15.56
N TRP A 344 -0.69 -9.22 -15.86
CA TRP A 344 -0.76 -7.86 -15.32
C TRP A 344 -1.42 -7.82 -13.93
N VAL A 345 -2.02 -8.94 -13.48
CA VAL A 345 -2.59 -9.04 -12.13
C VAL A 345 -1.46 -9.30 -11.13
N HIS A 346 -0.90 -8.23 -10.59
CA HIS A 346 0.23 -8.32 -9.67
C HIS A 346 -0.21 -8.63 -8.23
N VAL A 347 0.37 -9.68 -7.64
CA VAL A 347 0.14 -10.08 -6.23
C VAL A 347 0.51 -8.95 -5.25
N ASP A 348 1.49 -8.13 -5.60
CA ASP A 348 1.93 -7.00 -4.79
C ASP A 348 0.89 -5.89 -4.66
N SER A 349 -0.12 -5.88 -5.53
CA SER A 349 -1.24 -4.92 -5.46
C SER A 349 -2.32 -5.34 -4.46
N ARG A 350 -2.18 -6.54 -3.85
CA ARG A 350 -3.16 -7.07 -2.89
C ARG A 350 -3.10 -6.32 -1.56
N PRO A 351 -4.26 -6.18 -0.88
CA PRO A 351 -4.36 -5.59 0.46
C PRO A 351 -3.32 -6.09 1.50
N PHE A 352 -3.07 -7.40 1.56
CA PHE A 352 -2.13 -7.97 2.54
C PHE A 352 -0.66 -7.78 2.16
N ALA A 353 -0.35 -7.51 0.88
CA ALA A 353 0.99 -7.17 0.44
C ALA A 353 1.42 -5.79 0.98
N SER A 354 0.53 -4.78 0.93
CA SER A 354 0.81 -3.47 1.53
C SER A 354 0.91 -3.56 3.06
N LEU A 355 0.01 -4.34 3.70
CA LEU A 355 0.04 -4.54 5.15
C LEU A 355 1.37 -5.17 5.63
N SER A 356 1.81 -6.25 4.97
CA SER A 356 3.07 -6.92 5.32
C SER A 356 4.28 -5.99 5.12
N ARG A 357 4.27 -5.19 4.05
CA ARG A 357 5.27 -4.14 3.81
C ARG A 357 5.31 -3.10 4.93
N ASP A 358 4.17 -2.50 5.26
CA ASP A 358 4.11 -1.36 6.19
C ASP A 358 4.54 -1.76 7.60
N SER A 359 4.04 -2.91 8.05
CA SER A 359 4.42 -3.48 9.34
C SER A 359 5.90 -3.87 9.35
N GLY A 360 6.39 -4.51 8.28
CA GLY A 360 7.79 -4.87 8.13
C GLY A 360 8.71 -3.65 8.20
N ALA A 361 8.37 -2.59 7.48
CA ALA A 361 9.10 -1.32 7.47
C ALA A 361 9.08 -0.62 8.83
N ALA A 362 7.97 -0.65 9.57
CA ALA A 362 7.87 -0.08 10.91
C ALA A 362 8.84 -0.79 11.88
N LEU A 363 8.86 -2.13 11.87
CA LEU A 363 9.79 -2.92 12.68
C LEU A 363 11.25 -2.68 12.25
N GLY A 364 11.51 -2.70 10.94
CA GLY A 364 12.83 -2.46 10.37
C GLY A 364 13.41 -1.10 10.74
N LEU A 365 12.58 -0.05 10.72
CA LEU A 365 12.99 1.29 11.15
C LEU A 365 13.42 1.29 12.63
N GLY A 366 12.66 0.62 13.50
CA GLY A 366 13.00 0.48 14.91
C GLY A 366 14.35 -0.23 15.13
N ILE A 367 14.53 -1.39 14.49
CA ILE A 367 15.77 -2.19 14.55
C ILE A 367 16.95 -1.35 14.04
N ALA A 368 16.80 -0.68 12.90
CA ALA A 368 17.85 0.12 12.31
C ALA A 368 18.31 1.23 13.26
N LEU A 369 17.38 2.00 13.83
CA LEU A 369 17.67 3.13 14.73
C LEU A 369 18.32 2.71 16.05
N HIS A 370 18.10 1.48 16.50
CA HIS A 370 18.68 0.92 17.74
C HIS A 370 19.88 0.00 17.50
N SER A 371 20.30 -0.17 16.25
CA SER A 371 21.47 -0.99 15.92
C SER A 371 22.79 -0.34 16.35
N PRO A 372 23.81 -1.13 16.71
CA PRO A 372 25.14 -0.60 17.03
C PRO A 372 25.78 0.12 15.84
N CYS A 373 25.52 -0.34 14.61
CA CYS A 373 25.99 0.29 13.37
C CYS A 373 25.44 1.72 13.23
N TYR A 374 24.13 1.90 13.46
CA TYR A 374 23.50 3.22 13.44
C TYR A 374 24.01 4.11 14.56
N ALA A 375 24.29 3.57 15.75
CA ALA A 375 24.81 4.36 16.87
C ALA A 375 26.18 5.00 16.56
N GLN A 376 27.02 4.33 15.76
CA GLN A 376 28.27 4.89 15.24
C GLN A 376 27.99 5.97 14.19
N ILE A 377 27.16 5.66 13.20
CA ILE A 377 26.87 6.56 12.08
C ILE A 377 26.11 7.81 12.50
N ARG A 378 25.22 7.70 13.49
CA ARG A 378 24.48 8.85 14.02
C ARG A 378 25.41 9.95 14.51
N ARG A 379 26.57 9.59 15.08
CA ARG A 379 27.59 10.54 15.56
C ARG A 379 28.56 10.98 14.47
N ALA A 380 28.75 10.17 13.44
CA ALA A 380 29.64 10.48 12.33
C ALA A 380 29.05 11.55 11.39
N TYR A 381 29.93 12.43 10.91
CA TYR A 381 29.63 13.34 9.80
C TYR A 381 30.04 12.67 8.49
N LEU A 382 29.07 12.46 7.60
CA LEU A 382 29.32 11.92 6.26
C LEU A 382 29.47 13.07 5.27
N GLY A 383 30.59 13.09 4.55
CA GLY A 383 30.83 14.03 3.45
C GLY A 383 29.87 13.80 2.28
N ASN A 384 29.75 14.78 1.37
CA ASN A 384 28.83 14.67 0.23
C ASN A 384 29.17 13.49 -0.70
N GLY A 385 30.46 13.21 -0.93
CA GLY A 385 30.90 12.03 -1.68
C GLY A 385 30.42 10.73 -1.03
N GLN A 386 30.62 10.57 0.28
CA GLN A 386 30.16 9.40 1.02
C GLN A 386 28.63 9.24 0.98
N LYS A 387 27.86 10.33 1.07
CA LYS A 387 26.40 10.30 0.94
C LYS A 387 25.95 9.79 -0.43
N ILE A 388 26.60 10.26 -1.50
CA ILE A 388 26.31 9.79 -2.87
C ILE A 388 26.67 8.30 -3.00
N THR A 389 27.84 7.89 -2.51
CA THR A 389 28.24 6.48 -2.48
C THR A 389 27.25 5.63 -1.70
N CYS A 390 26.79 6.07 -0.52
CA CYS A 390 25.77 5.38 0.25
C CYS A 390 24.46 5.24 -0.54
N PHE A 391 24.03 6.31 -1.21
CA PHE A 391 22.81 6.28 -2.04
C PHE A 391 22.93 5.27 -3.18
N VAL A 392 24.02 5.33 -3.96
CA VAL A 392 24.23 4.42 -5.09
C VAL A 392 24.33 2.97 -4.61
N LEU A 393 25.07 2.70 -3.53
CA LEU A 393 25.19 1.35 -2.96
C LEU A 393 23.86 0.85 -2.39
N ALA A 394 23.10 1.70 -1.70
CA ALA A 394 21.78 1.35 -1.25
C ALA A 394 20.92 0.95 -2.45
N MET A 395 20.75 1.83 -3.45
CA MET A 395 19.97 1.53 -4.66
C MET A 395 20.43 0.24 -5.36
N GLY A 396 21.74 0.03 -5.47
CA GLY A 396 22.33 -1.18 -6.07
C GLY A 396 22.07 -2.47 -5.29
N LEU A 397 21.83 -2.40 -3.97
CA LEU A 397 21.41 -3.54 -3.15
C LEU A 397 19.88 -3.72 -3.17
N LEU A 398 19.13 -2.61 -3.15
CA LEU A 398 17.67 -2.64 -3.05
C LEU A 398 17.01 -3.15 -4.34
N ALA A 399 17.51 -2.76 -5.51
CA ALA A 399 16.90 -3.13 -6.79
C ALA A 399 16.98 -4.65 -7.09
N PRO A 400 18.12 -5.34 -6.90
CA PRO A 400 18.18 -6.80 -7.07
C PRO A 400 17.37 -7.57 -6.02
N LEU A 401 17.33 -7.07 -4.77
CA LEU A 401 16.46 -7.63 -3.72
C LEU A 401 14.97 -7.50 -4.08
N ASP A 402 14.61 -6.45 -4.84
CA ASP A 402 13.25 -6.28 -5.34
C ASP A 402 12.93 -7.27 -6.46
N TRP A 403 13.90 -7.54 -7.32
CA TRP A 403 13.79 -8.45 -8.45
C TRP A 403 13.89 -9.94 -8.09
N LEU A 404 14.35 -10.27 -6.88
CA LEU A 404 14.38 -11.64 -6.38
C LEU A 404 12.93 -12.15 -6.28
N GLY A 405 12.55 -12.99 -7.24
CA GLY A 405 11.18 -13.44 -7.44
C GLY A 405 10.51 -13.99 -6.18
N HIS A 406 9.17 -13.98 -6.20
CA HIS A 406 8.36 -14.33 -5.05
C HIS A 406 8.07 -15.84 -4.97
N PRO A 407 8.01 -16.42 -3.77
CA PRO A 407 7.59 -17.80 -3.62
C PRO A 407 6.16 -17.97 -4.16
N PRO A 408 5.84 -19.11 -4.81
CA PRO A 408 4.52 -19.32 -5.43
C PRO A 408 3.39 -19.42 -4.40
N GLN A 409 3.72 -19.75 -3.15
CA GLN A 409 2.76 -19.81 -2.06
C GLN A 409 2.51 -18.40 -1.48
N ILE A 410 1.25 -17.96 -1.51
CA ILE A 410 0.81 -16.62 -1.07
C ILE A 410 1.22 -16.34 0.40
N SER A 411 1.14 -17.35 1.26
CA SER A 411 1.54 -17.27 2.67
C SER A 411 3.02 -16.89 2.84
N LEU A 412 3.88 -17.64 2.17
CA LEU A 412 5.31 -17.41 2.14
C LEU A 412 5.58 -16.05 1.51
N PHE A 413 4.86 -15.67 0.46
CA PHE A 413 5.03 -14.37 -0.16
C PHE A 413 4.86 -13.24 0.85
N TYR A 414 3.81 -13.21 1.67
CA TYR A 414 3.63 -12.17 2.68
C TYR A 414 4.71 -12.17 3.76
N ILE A 415 5.17 -13.36 4.20
CA ILE A 415 6.25 -13.47 5.18
C ILE A 415 7.57 -12.95 4.59
N PHE A 416 7.93 -13.37 3.38
CA PHE A 416 9.11 -12.89 2.68
C PHE A 416 9.03 -11.39 2.41
N ASN A 417 7.84 -10.88 2.04
CA ASN A 417 7.61 -9.46 1.83
C ASN A 417 7.80 -8.67 3.13
N PHE A 418 7.23 -9.13 4.25
CA PHE A 418 7.46 -8.54 5.56
C PHE A 418 8.95 -8.47 5.91
N LEU A 419 9.66 -9.60 5.78
CA LEU A 419 11.10 -9.67 6.09
C LEU A 419 11.93 -8.75 5.19
N LYS A 420 11.64 -8.72 3.89
CA LYS A 420 12.27 -7.82 2.91
C LYS A 420 12.10 -6.36 3.32
N TYR A 421 10.89 -5.94 3.67
CA TYR A 421 10.62 -4.58 4.13
C TYR A 421 11.15 -4.28 5.54
N THR A 422 11.39 -5.28 6.39
CA THR A 422 12.17 -5.12 7.64
C THR A 422 13.66 -4.89 7.39
N LEU A 423 14.24 -5.56 6.39
CA LEU A 423 15.64 -5.40 6.03
C LEU A 423 15.94 -4.04 5.37
N TRP A 424 14.98 -3.47 4.63
CA TRP A 424 15.20 -2.23 3.88
C TRP A 424 15.71 -1.06 4.73
N PRO A 425 15.03 -0.64 5.81
CA PRO A 425 15.52 0.43 6.66
C PRO A 425 16.86 0.10 7.31
N CYS A 426 17.08 -1.18 7.66
CA CYS A 426 18.36 -1.64 8.22
C CYS A 426 19.52 -1.44 7.25
N LEU A 427 19.33 -1.71 5.97
CA LEU A 427 20.33 -1.49 4.92
C LEU A 427 20.64 0.01 4.75
N VAL A 428 19.60 0.82 4.62
CA VAL A 428 19.72 2.25 4.28
C VAL A 428 20.26 3.09 5.45
N LEU A 429 19.76 2.88 6.66
CA LEU A 429 20.13 3.68 7.84
C LEU A 429 21.43 3.22 8.48
N ALA A 430 21.64 1.90 8.54
CA ALA A 430 22.66 1.32 9.41
C ALA A 430 23.79 0.67 8.61
N LEU A 431 23.51 -0.36 7.81
CA LEU A 431 24.57 -1.19 7.20
C LEU A 431 25.39 -0.42 6.15
N VAL A 432 24.74 0.12 5.12
CA VAL A 432 25.45 0.77 4.00
C VAL A 432 26.28 1.96 4.49
N PRO A 433 25.74 2.89 5.30
CA PRO A 433 26.53 4.01 5.80
C PRO A 433 27.69 3.58 6.70
N TRP A 434 27.48 2.54 7.51
CA TRP A 434 28.52 1.98 8.37
C TRP A 434 29.68 1.41 7.57
N VAL A 435 29.39 0.61 6.55
CA VAL A 435 30.40 0.06 5.64
C VAL A 435 31.19 1.18 4.96
N VAL A 436 30.51 2.18 4.38
CA VAL A 436 31.17 3.31 3.70
C VAL A 436 32.05 4.11 4.66
N HIS A 437 31.57 4.36 5.88
CA HIS A 437 32.32 5.10 6.89
C HIS A 437 33.57 4.34 7.34
N MET A 438 33.47 3.03 7.57
CA MET A 438 34.61 2.19 7.98
C MET A 438 35.72 2.18 6.95
N PHE A 439 35.40 2.00 5.66
CA PHE A 439 36.41 2.01 4.60
C PHE A 439 37.02 3.40 4.39
N SER A 440 36.23 4.46 4.49
CA SER A 440 36.76 5.83 4.36
C SER A 440 37.66 6.25 5.52
N ALA A 441 37.41 5.73 6.73
CA ALA A 441 38.22 6.03 7.91
C ALA A 441 39.60 5.37 7.85
N GLN A 442 39.74 4.24 7.14
CA GLN A 442 41.02 3.56 6.93
C GLN A 442 41.93 4.26 5.91
N GLU A 443 41.37 5.08 5.01
CA GLU A 443 42.13 5.83 4.00
C GLU A 443 42.71 7.16 4.52
N ALA A 444 42.32 7.62 5.72
CA ALA A 444 42.91 8.81 6.33
C ALA A 444 44.29 8.46 6.94
N PRO A 445 45.41 9.00 6.44
CA PRO A 445 46.71 8.73 7.02
C PRO A 445 46.76 9.25 8.48
N PRO A 446 47.46 8.55 9.39
CA PRO A 446 47.58 9.01 10.77
C PRO A 446 48.22 10.40 10.77
N ILE A 447 47.51 11.37 11.34
CA ILE A 447 48.05 12.69 11.62
C ILE A 447 49.23 12.47 12.58
N ARG A 448 50.46 12.57 12.06
CA ARG A 448 51.66 12.66 12.90
C ARG A 448 51.54 13.95 13.70
N SER A 449 51.23 13.83 14.99
CA SER A 449 51.51 14.88 15.95
C SER A 449 53.04 14.99 16.07
N SER A 450 53.62 16.00 15.43
CA SER A 450 54.98 16.47 15.70
C SER A 450 54.97 17.43 16.88
#